data_AF-A0AAU2SPM3-F1
#
_entry.id   AF-A0AAU2SPM3-F1
#
_cell.length_a   1.000
_cell.length_b   1.000
_cell.length_c   1.000
_cell.angle_alpha   90.00
_cell.angle_beta   90.00
_cell.angle_gamma   90.00
#
_symmetry.space_group_name_H-M   'P 1'
#
loop_
_entity.id
_entity.type
_entity.pdbx_description
1 polymer ?
#
loop_
_entity_poly.entity_id
_entity_poly.type
_entity_poly.pdbx_seq_one_letter_code
_entity_poly.pdbx_strand_id
1 'polypeptide(L)'
;MVKAAGRLGLDLTTHRARQVTLEMMDWADTIVAMDTHVRDVLIDVCGESNQSKLALYLRDRDVPDPIGQDQEAFNECAVLISAGTALHIG
;
A
#
# COMPACT_ATOMS: atom_id res chain seq x y z
N MET A 1 -11.11 -0.13 -7.05
CA MET A 1 -10.60 0.95 -6.17
C MET A 1 -11.14 2.34 -6.49
N VAL A 2 -11.06 2.86 -7.73
CA VAL A 2 -11.55 4.22 -8.10
C VAL A 2 -12.93 4.57 -7.53
N LYS A 3 -13.92 3.68 -7.71
CA LYS A 3 -15.29 3.88 -7.18
C LYS A 3 -15.33 3.95 -5.65
N ALA A 4 -14.57 3.12 -4.95
CA ALA A 4 -14.52 3.10 -3.50
C ALA A 4 -13.85 4.37 -2.93
N ALA A 5 -12.74 4.80 -3.55
CA ALA A 5 -12.08 6.05 -3.20
C ALA A 5 -12.99 7.28 -3.45
N GLY A 6 -13.71 7.29 -4.57
CA GLY A 6 -14.67 8.37 -4.89
C GLY A 6 -15.79 8.50 -3.85
N ARG A 7 -16.23 7.41 -3.23
CA ARG A 7 -17.19 7.44 -2.09
C ARG A 7 -16.64 8.15 -0.86
N LEU A 8 -15.31 8.18 -0.70
CA LEU A 8 -14.61 8.88 0.36
C LEU A 8 -14.19 10.30 -0.04
N GLY A 9 -14.59 10.78 -1.22
CA GLY A 9 -14.23 12.10 -1.74
C GLY A 9 -12.82 12.18 -2.36
N LEU A 10 -12.20 11.05 -2.66
CA LEU A 10 -10.87 10.97 -3.27
C LEU A 10 -10.96 10.65 -4.76
N ASP A 11 -10.29 11.45 -5.60
CA ASP A 11 -10.20 11.21 -7.05
C ASP A 11 -8.91 10.45 -7.40
N LEU A 12 -9.06 9.20 -7.85
CA LEU A 12 -7.96 8.35 -8.32
C LEU A 12 -7.98 8.13 -9.84
N THR A 13 -8.79 8.89 -10.61
CA THR A 13 -8.96 8.66 -12.06
C THR A 13 -7.69 8.92 -12.88
N THR A 14 -6.78 9.74 -12.36
CA THR A 14 -5.49 10.05 -12.98
C THR A 14 -4.38 9.07 -12.59
N HIS A 15 -4.59 8.23 -11.57
CA HIS A 15 -3.60 7.25 -11.12
C HIS A 15 -3.32 6.20 -12.20
N ARG A 16 -2.06 5.78 -12.32
CA ARG A 16 -1.62 4.73 -13.25
C ARG A 16 -0.76 3.74 -12.49
N ALA A 17 -1.05 2.45 -12.69
CA ALA A 17 -0.24 1.37 -12.16
C ALA A 17 1.19 1.51 -12.67
N ARG A 18 2.16 1.33 -11.78
CA ARG A 18 3.59 1.39 -12.09
C ARG A 18 4.29 0.29 -11.32
N GLN A 19 5.17 -0.44 -12.01
CA GLN A 19 6.03 -1.42 -11.36
C GLN A 19 7.09 -0.70 -10.51
N VAL A 20 7.32 -1.21 -9.31
CA VAL A 20 8.39 -0.74 -8.43
C VAL A 20 9.76 -1.00 -9.06
N THR A 21 10.68 -0.05 -8.90
CA THR A 21 12.09 -0.18 -9.35
C THR A 21 13.03 0.00 -8.17
N LEU A 22 14.26 -0.52 -8.27
CA LEU A 22 15.30 -0.32 -7.24
C LEU A 22 15.55 1.18 -6.96
N GLU A 23 15.60 1.99 -8.01
CA GLU A 23 15.78 3.45 -7.89
C GLU A 23 14.71 4.12 -7.03
N MET A 24 13.44 3.69 -7.11
CA MET A 24 12.39 4.23 -6.24
C MET A 24 12.62 3.89 -4.77
N MET A 25 13.13 2.69 -4.51
CA MET A 25 13.33 2.19 -3.16
C MET A 25 14.56 2.82 -2.52
N ASP A 26 15.60 3.07 -3.32
CA ASP A 26 16.77 3.83 -2.89
C ASP A 26 16.42 5.29 -2.58
N TRP A 27 15.58 5.92 -3.42
CA TRP A 27 15.11 7.29 -3.25
C TRP A 27 14.23 7.49 -2.02
N ALA A 28 13.37 6.52 -1.69
CA ALA A 28 12.41 6.65 -0.61
C ALA A 28 13.09 6.61 0.77
N ASP A 29 12.61 7.44 1.70
CA ASP A 29 12.95 7.37 3.12
C ASP A 29 12.19 6.24 3.83
N THR A 30 10.98 5.93 3.35
CA THR A 30 10.10 4.91 3.92
C THR A 30 9.26 4.26 2.82
N ILE A 31 9.10 2.94 2.89
CA ILE A 31 8.33 2.14 1.94
C ILE A 31 7.30 1.33 2.74
N VAL A 32 6.02 1.49 2.41
CA VAL A 32 4.92 0.79 3.08
C VAL A 32 4.28 -0.23 2.14
N ALA A 33 4.30 -1.49 2.55
CA ALA A 33 3.66 -2.60 1.84
C ALA A 33 2.25 -2.85 2.40
N MET A 34 1.32 -3.26 1.53
CA MET A 34 -0.07 -3.55 1.94
C MET A 34 -0.17 -4.83 2.76
N ASP A 35 0.67 -5.82 2.48
CA ASP A 35 0.67 -7.11 3.16
C ASP A 35 2.10 -7.66 3.30
N THR A 36 2.21 -8.70 4.12
CA THR A 36 3.46 -9.40 4.43
C THR A 36 4.11 -10.03 3.20
N HIS A 37 3.31 -10.57 2.27
CA HIS A 37 3.85 -11.19 1.06
C HIS A 37 4.56 -10.16 0.16
N VAL A 38 3.94 -9.01 -0.07
CA VAL A 38 4.54 -7.90 -0.83
C VAL A 38 5.79 -7.40 -0.12
N ARG A 39 5.76 -7.23 1.20
CA ARG A 39 6.94 -6.80 1.97
C ARG A 39 8.10 -7.77 1.77
N ASP A 40 7.85 -9.08 1.91
CA ASP A 40 8.90 -10.09 1.84
C ASP A 40 9.48 -10.19 0.41
N VAL A 41 8.63 -10.09 -0.63
CA VAL A 41 9.10 -9.98 -2.02
C VAL A 41 9.97 -8.75 -2.23
N LEU A 42 9.61 -7.60 -1.65
CA LEU A 42 10.44 -6.40 -1.74
C LEU A 42 11.78 -6.60 -1.00
N ILE A 43 11.77 -7.18 0.20
CA ILE A 43 12.99 -7.50 0.96
C ILE A 43 13.95 -8.37 0.13
N ASP A 44 13.43 -9.41 -0.51
CA ASP A 44 14.22 -10.34 -1.34
C ASP A 44 14.82 -9.65 -2.57
N VAL A 45 14.10 -8.69 -3.16
CA VAL A 45 14.55 -7.95 -4.36
C VAL A 45 15.54 -6.84 -4.02
N CYS A 46 15.37 -6.15 -2.90
CA CYS A 46 16.16 -4.97 -2.54
C CYS A 46 17.50 -5.30 -1.87
N GLY A 47 17.61 -6.46 -1.23
CA GLY A 47 18.70 -6.75 -0.31
C GLY A 47 18.66 -5.91 0.98
N GLU A 48 19.65 -6.13 1.87
CA GLU A 48 19.65 -5.63 3.25
C GLU A 48 19.59 -4.10 3.39
N SER A 49 20.12 -3.35 2.42
CA SER A 49 20.28 -1.88 2.52
C SER A 49 18.95 -1.12 2.59
N ASN A 50 17.86 -1.66 2.03
CA ASN A 50 16.54 -1.03 2.08
C ASN A 50 15.56 -1.74 3.04
N GLN A 51 15.97 -2.82 3.70
CA GLN A 51 15.10 -3.56 4.63
C GLN A 51 14.62 -2.69 5.80
N SER A 52 15.48 -1.81 6.32
CA SER A 52 15.14 -0.93 7.43
C SER A 52 14.08 0.12 7.08
N LYS A 53 13.85 0.39 5.80
CA LYS A 53 12.86 1.35 5.30
C LYS A 53 11.50 0.69 5.01
N LEU A 54 11.45 -0.64 4.98
CA LEU A 54 10.26 -1.42 4.63
C LEU A 54 9.42 -1.72 5.87
N ALA A 55 8.14 -1.35 5.83
CA ALA A 55 7.18 -1.63 6.88
C ALA A 55 5.84 -2.07 6.29
N LEU A 56 4.99 -2.70 7.10
CA LEU A 56 3.58 -2.88 6.75
C LEU A 56 2.82 -1.58 6.93
N TYR A 57 1.86 -1.32 6.04
CA TYR A 57 0.99 -0.16 6.10
C TYR A 57 0.26 -0.05 7.43
N LEU A 58 -0.34 -1.15 7.92
CA LEU A 58 -1.00 -1.18 9.22
C LEU A 58 -0.07 -1.61 10.36
N ARG A 59 1.26 -1.57 10.16
CA ARG A 59 2.33 -1.97 11.10
C ARG A 59 2.33 -3.46 11.48
N ASP A 60 1.31 -3.95 12.15
CA ASP A 60 1.24 -5.29 12.74
C ASP A 60 0.27 -6.24 12.02
N ARG A 61 -0.37 -5.77 10.95
CA ARG A 61 -1.35 -6.56 10.18
C ARG A 61 -1.37 -6.20 8.71
N ASP A 62 -1.93 -7.11 7.92
CA ASP A 62 -2.13 -6.93 6.49
C ASP A 62 -3.41 -6.14 6.19
N VAL A 63 -3.39 -5.41 5.08
CA VAL A 63 -4.58 -4.88 4.40
C VAL A 63 -5.13 -5.98 3.50
N PRO A 64 -6.39 -6.43 3.68
CA PRO A 64 -6.99 -7.44 2.82
C PRO A 64 -7.04 -7.01 1.35
N ASP A 65 -6.62 -7.90 0.44
CA ASP A 65 -6.62 -7.64 -1.01
C ASP A 65 -8.04 -7.79 -1.59
N PRO A 66 -8.66 -6.72 -2.11
CA PRO A 66 -10.00 -6.77 -2.69
C PRO A 66 -10.05 -7.29 -4.14
N ILE A 67 -8.91 -7.59 -4.77
CA ILE A 67 -8.88 -8.05 -6.17
C ILE A 67 -9.67 -9.37 -6.33
N GLY A 68 -10.54 -9.41 -7.34
CA GLY A 68 -11.42 -10.55 -7.60
C GLY A 68 -12.66 -10.63 -6.70
N GLN A 69 -12.80 -9.72 -5.74
CA GLN A 69 -13.95 -9.65 -4.85
C GLN A 69 -15.00 -8.64 -5.33
N ASP A 70 -16.11 -8.55 -4.61
CA ASP A 70 -17.20 -7.64 -4.92
C ASP A 70 -16.90 -6.18 -4.54
N GLN A 71 -17.82 -5.28 -4.87
CA GLN A 71 -17.66 -3.86 -4.59
C GLN A 71 -17.67 -3.53 -3.09
N GLU A 72 -18.23 -4.37 -2.22
CA GLU A 72 -18.25 -4.17 -0.77
C GLU A 72 -16.85 -4.35 -0.20
N ALA A 73 -16.14 -5.42 -0.58
CA ALA A 73 -14.75 -5.64 -0.22
C ALA A 73 -13.83 -4.45 -0.60
N PHE A 74 -14.04 -3.86 -1.79
CA PHE A 74 -13.32 -2.64 -2.18
C PHE A 74 -13.63 -1.43 -1.28
N ASN A 75 -14.87 -1.28 -0.81
CA ASN A 75 -15.25 -0.17 0.07
C ASN A 75 -14.62 -0.33 1.46
N GLU A 76 -14.67 -1.55 2.01
CA GLU A 76 -14.05 -1.88 3.30
C GLU A 76 -12.54 -1.66 3.25
N CYS A 77 -11.89 -2.14 2.19
CA CYS A 77 -10.47 -1.91 1.95
C CYS A 77 -10.14 -0.41 1.88
N ALA A 78 -10.94 0.39 1.15
CA ALA A 78 -10.72 1.83 1.06
C ALA A 78 -10.89 2.56 2.41
N VAL A 79 -11.88 2.17 3.22
CA VAL A 79 -12.07 2.72 4.58
C VAL A 79 -10.89 2.38 5.48
N LEU A 80 -10.42 1.12 5.43
CA LEU A 80 -9.28 0.66 6.21
C LEU A 80 -8.00 1.42 5.84
N ILE A 81 -7.73 1.59 4.53
CA ILE A 81 -6.60 2.39 4.04
C ILE A 81 -6.76 3.83 4.52
N SER A 82 -7.92 4.46 4.32
CA SER A 82 -8.12 5.85 4.73
C SER A 82 -7.89 6.06 6.23
N ALA A 83 -8.34 5.15 7.09
CA ALA A 83 -8.09 5.23 8.53
C ALA A 83 -6.62 5.00 8.89
N GLY A 84 -5.95 4.07 8.20
CA GLY A 84 -4.54 3.74 8.41
C GLY A 84 -3.57 4.89 8.07
N THR A 85 -3.99 5.87 7.25
CA THR A 85 -3.16 7.04 6.92
C THR A 85 -2.64 7.79 8.15
N ALA A 86 -3.40 7.80 9.25
CA ALA A 86 -3.03 8.40 10.53
C ALA A 86 -1.76 7.80 11.14
N LEU A 87 -1.36 6.59 10.74
CA LEU A 87 -0.14 5.93 11.22
C LEU A 87 1.14 6.49 10.58
N HIS A 88 1.01 7.27 9.51
CA HIS A 88 2.11 7.76 8.67
C HIS A 88 2.21 9.29 8.59
N ILE A 89 1.20 10.00 9.09
CA ILE A 89 1.21 11.47 9.19
C ILE A 89 1.53 11.85 10.64
N GLY A 90 2.68 12.50 10.84
CA GLY A 90 3.20 12.95 12.14
C GLY A 90 4.15 14.12 11.93
#